data_AF-A0A084A7E8-F1
#
_entry.id   AF-A0A084A7E8-F1
#
_cell.length_a   1.000
_cell.length_b   1.000
_cell.length_c   1.000
_cell.angle_alpha   90.00
_cell.angle_beta   90.00
_cell.angle_gamma   90.00
#
_symmetry.space_group_name_H-M   'P 1'
#
loop_
_entity.id
_entity.type
_entity.pdbx_description
1 polymer ?
#
loop_
_entity_poly.entity_id
_entity_poly.type
_entity_poly.pdbx_seq_one_letter_code
_entity_poly.pdbx_strand_id
1 'polypeptide(L)'
;DTTGKTLKTDSISGTTGSKSSYSTSGNIADYKKQGYELVTDGYPVDLTFDNDDTTAQNFTVHLKHQLTPVNPTNPQTPGAPINPDEPDGPKWPTSTN
;
A
#
# COMPACT_ATOMS: atom_id res chain seq x y z
N ASP A 1 2.45 9.52 -5.16
CA ASP A 1 3.47 8.48 -4.93
C ASP A 1 4.80 9.13 -4.60
N THR A 2 5.53 8.66 -3.59
CA THR A 2 6.82 9.26 -3.19
C THR A 2 8.03 8.68 -3.92
N THR A 3 7.96 7.43 -4.40
CA THR A 3 9.12 6.73 -4.99
C THR A 3 8.88 6.22 -6.41
N GLY A 4 7.62 6.17 -6.88
CA GLY A 4 7.28 5.61 -8.20
C GLY A 4 7.53 4.11 -8.32
N LYS A 5 7.77 3.40 -7.21
CA LYS A 5 8.04 1.97 -7.18
C LYS A 5 6.72 1.18 -7.11
N THR A 6 6.57 0.18 -7.98
CA THR A 6 5.51 -0.82 -7.84
C THR A 6 5.76 -1.69 -6.61
N LEU A 7 4.85 -1.62 -5.64
CA LEU A 7 4.94 -2.42 -4.40
C LEU A 7 4.37 -3.83 -4.58
N LYS A 8 3.29 -3.95 -5.36
CA LYS A 8 2.57 -5.20 -5.63
C LYS A 8 1.75 -5.07 -6.92
N THR A 9 1.57 -6.19 -7.60
CA THR A 9 0.67 -6.33 -8.74
C THR A 9 -0.19 -7.56 -8.51
N ASP A 10 -1.51 -7.38 -8.49
CA ASP A 10 -2.48 -8.47 -8.41
C ASP A 10 -3.17 -8.63 -9.77
N SER A 11 -3.23 -9.86 -10.26
CA SER A 11 -4.01 -10.21 -11.46
C SER A 11 -5.29 -10.90 -11.03
N ILE A 12 -6.44 -10.39 -11.48
CA ILE A 12 -7.75 -10.97 -11.22
C ILE A 12 -8.42 -11.36 -12.54
N SER A 13 -9.18 -12.44 -12.53
CA SER A 13 -9.92 -12.95 -13.69
C SER A 13 -11.33 -13.35 -13.26
N GLY A 14 -12.29 -13.19 -14.16
CA GLY A 14 -13.67 -13.60 -13.91
C GLY A 14 -14.48 -13.69 -15.19
N THR A 15 -15.74 -14.11 -15.04
CA THR A 15 -16.68 -14.22 -16.16
C THR A 15 -17.16 -12.83 -16.57
N THR A 16 -17.15 -12.55 -17.88
CA THR A 16 -17.76 -11.35 -18.48
C THR A 16 -19.15 -11.06 -17.91
N GLY A 17 -19.39 -9.80 -17.57
CA GLY A 17 -20.64 -9.31 -16.99
C GLY A 17 -20.80 -9.58 -15.49
N SER A 18 -19.89 -10.33 -14.86
CA SER A 18 -19.94 -10.58 -13.42
C SER A 18 -19.22 -9.50 -12.64
N LYS A 19 -19.71 -9.21 -11.42
CA LYS A 19 -19.02 -8.33 -10.49
C LYS A 19 -17.77 -8.99 -9.92
N SER A 20 -16.70 -8.23 -9.78
CA SER A 20 -15.51 -8.65 -9.06
C SER A 20 -15.77 -8.68 -7.54
N SER A 21 -15.24 -9.70 -6.86
CA SER A 21 -15.19 -9.76 -5.40
C SER A 21 -13.87 -9.25 -4.82
N TYR A 22 -12.91 -8.85 -5.68
CA TYR A 22 -11.62 -8.35 -5.24
C TYR A 22 -11.76 -7.01 -4.51
N SER A 23 -10.94 -6.83 -3.47
CA SER A 23 -10.89 -5.62 -2.67
C SER A 23 -9.45 -5.24 -2.36
N THR A 24 -9.15 -3.95 -2.48
CA THR A 24 -7.87 -3.32 -2.12
C THR A 24 -7.70 -3.12 -0.61
N SER A 25 -8.79 -3.23 0.17
CA SER A 25 -8.83 -2.87 1.59
C SER A 25 -7.80 -3.62 2.45
N GLY A 26 -7.65 -4.93 2.25
CA GLY A 26 -6.66 -5.75 2.97
C GLY A 26 -5.22 -5.30 2.67
N ASN A 27 -4.87 -5.20 1.39
CA ASN A 27 -3.55 -4.73 0.97
C ASN A 27 -3.25 -3.32 1.52
N ILE A 28 -4.22 -2.41 1.46
CA ILE A 28 -4.06 -1.04 1.98
C ILE A 28 -3.83 -1.07 3.50
N ALA A 29 -4.55 -1.92 4.24
CA ALA A 29 -4.34 -2.07 5.69
C ALA A 29 -2.93 -2.58 6.02
N ASP A 30 -2.44 -3.57 5.27
CA ASP A 30 -1.09 -4.12 5.44
C ASP A 30 0.00 -3.10 5.09
N TYR A 31 -0.20 -2.28 4.07
CA TYR A 31 0.74 -1.20 3.76
C TYR A 31 0.71 -0.08 4.80
N LYS A 32 -0.45 0.24 5.38
CA LYS A 32 -0.55 1.20 6.50
C LYS A 32 0.29 0.76 7.70
N LYS A 33 0.23 -0.53 8.04
CA LYS A 33 1.06 -1.15 9.08
C LYS A 33 2.56 -1.05 8.80
N GLN A 34 2.94 -1.10 7.53
CA GLN A 34 4.30 -0.88 7.04
C GLN A 34 4.66 0.61 6.87
N GLY A 35 3.90 1.53 7.46
CA GLY A 35 4.21 2.96 7.44
C GLY A 35 3.89 3.66 6.12
N TYR A 36 2.98 3.12 5.30
CA TYR A 36 2.43 3.83 4.15
C TYR A 36 1.12 4.54 4.49
N GLU A 37 0.77 5.54 3.70
CA GLU A 37 -0.52 6.22 3.74
C GLU A 37 -1.18 6.13 2.37
N LEU A 38 -2.50 5.90 2.35
CA LEU A 38 -3.29 5.93 1.12
C LEU A 38 -3.34 7.34 0.56
N VAL A 39 -2.96 7.48 -0.70
CA VAL A 39 -3.12 8.72 -1.47
C VAL A 39 -4.40 8.64 -2.30
N THR A 40 -4.57 7.55 -3.05
CA THR A 40 -5.74 7.35 -3.92
C THR A 40 -5.97 5.87 -4.14
N ASP A 41 -7.22 5.43 -4.06
CA ASP A 41 -7.65 4.12 -4.50
C ASP A 41 -8.36 4.26 -5.85
N GLY A 42 -7.70 3.81 -6.92
CA GLY A 42 -8.26 3.82 -8.27
C GLY A 42 -9.09 2.58 -8.60
N TYR A 43 -9.22 1.61 -7.69
CA TYR A 43 -10.00 0.41 -7.93
C TYR A 43 -11.49 0.67 -7.69
N PRO A 44 -12.39 0.39 -8.66
CA PRO A 44 -13.80 0.69 -8.52
C PRO A 44 -14.50 -0.34 -7.61
N VAL A 45 -15.38 0.15 -6.73
CA VAL A 45 -16.13 -0.68 -5.75
C VAL A 45 -17.02 -1.72 -6.44
N ASP A 46 -17.58 -1.38 -7.61
CA ASP A 46 -18.50 -2.24 -8.38
C ASP A 46 -17.90 -2.66 -9.73
N LEU A 47 -16.61 -3.03 -9.74
CA LEU A 47 -15.95 -3.53 -10.95
C LEU A 47 -16.76 -4.68 -11.57
N THR A 48 -17.02 -4.59 -12.87
CA THR A 48 -17.61 -5.67 -13.66
C THR A 48 -16.64 -6.08 -14.75
N PHE A 49 -16.40 -7.38 -14.90
CA PHE A 49 -15.55 -7.88 -15.99
C PHE A 49 -16.21 -7.58 -17.33
N ASP A 50 -15.50 -6.93 -18.25
CA ASP A 50 -16.00 -6.59 -19.58
C ASP A 50 -15.86 -7.80 -20.53
N ASN A 51 -16.15 -7.57 -21.79
CA ASN A 51 -16.04 -8.56 -22.86
C ASN A 51 -14.94 -8.20 -23.88
N ASP A 52 -14.03 -7.30 -23.51
CA ASP A 52 -12.94 -6.87 -24.37
C ASP A 52 -11.66 -7.64 -24.03
N ASP A 53 -11.44 -8.75 -24.73
CA ASP A 53 -10.24 -9.57 -24.57
C ASP A 53 -8.95 -8.88 -25.09
N THR A 54 -9.08 -7.74 -25.78
CA THR A 54 -7.95 -7.01 -26.36
C THR A 54 -7.40 -5.92 -25.45
N THR A 55 -8.19 -5.48 -24.46
CA THR A 55 -7.84 -4.40 -23.54
C THR A 55 -7.95 -4.86 -22.09
N ALA A 56 -6.82 -4.89 -21.38
CA ALA A 56 -6.85 -5.16 -19.94
C ALA A 56 -7.41 -3.96 -19.16
N GLN A 57 -8.34 -4.24 -18.24
CA GLN A 57 -8.81 -3.26 -17.26
C GLN A 57 -7.76 -3.07 -16.16
N ASN A 58 -7.01 -1.98 -16.23
CA ASN A 58 -5.94 -1.67 -15.29
C ASN A 58 -6.36 -0.61 -14.28
N PHE A 59 -6.12 -0.88 -13.00
CA PHE A 59 -6.37 0.05 -11.89
C PHE A 59 -5.11 0.22 -11.07
N THR A 60 -4.93 1.40 -10.48
CA THR A 60 -3.75 1.71 -9.66
C THR A 60 -4.17 2.30 -8.33
N VAL A 61 -3.59 1.76 -7.25
CA VAL A 61 -3.68 2.32 -5.90
C VAL A 61 -2.38 3.05 -5.61
N HIS A 62 -2.49 4.33 -5.30
CA HIS A 62 -1.34 5.16 -4.96
C HIS A 62 -1.17 5.26 -3.45
N LEU A 63 0.04 4.97 -3.00
CA LEU A 63 0.47 5.07 -1.61
C LEU A 63 1.62 6.08 -1.51
N LYS A 64 1.92 6.54 -0.30
CA LYS A 64 3.16 7.28 0.02
C LYS A 64 3.69 6.82 1.36
N HIS A 65 4.97 7.06 1.62
CA HIS A 65 5.51 6.83 2.96
C HIS A 65 4.96 7.87 3.94
N GLN A 66 4.62 7.41 5.14
CA GLN A 66 4.41 8.29 6.29
C GLN A 66 5.74 8.89 6.71
N LEU A 67 5.70 10.15 7.12
CA LEU A 67 6.85 10.88 7.63
C LEU A 67 6.60 11.22 9.09
N THR A 68 7.45 10.71 9.97
CA THR A 68 7.39 11.01 11.40
C THR A 68 8.60 11.87 11.78
N PRO A 69 8.40 13.11 12.24
CA PRO A 69 9.50 13.98 12.63
C PRO A 69 10.20 13.45 13.88
N VAL A 70 11.52 13.35 13.81
CA VAL A 70 12.38 13.00 14.94
C VAL A 70 13.13 14.24 15.38
N ASN A 71 13.09 14.54 16.67
CA ASN A 71 13.80 15.68 17.25
C ASN A 71 14.17 15.38 18.72
N PRO A 72 15.01 16.20 19.38
CA PRO A 72 15.43 15.94 20.76
C PRO A 72 14.28 15.83 21.77
N THR A 73 13.13 16.47 21.50
CA THR A 73 11.94 16.41 22.36
C THR A 73 11.02 15.22 22.06
N ASN A 74 11.24 14.54 20.94
CA ASN A 74 10.58 13.30 20.52
C ASN A 74 11.66 12.30 20.05
N PRO A 75 12.52 11.83 20.97
CA PRO A 75 13.58 10.90 20.62
C PRO A 75 12.97 9.57 20.19
N GLN A 76 13.62 8.92 19.23
CA GLN A 76 13.25 7.59 18.77
C GLN A 76 14.44 6.67 18.97
N THR A 77 14.17 5.41 19.35
CA THR A 77 15.23 4.43 19.60
C THR A 77 15.74 3.88 18.26
N PRO A 78 17.01 4.08 17.90
CA PRO A 78 17.57 3.54 16.66
C PRO A 78 17.42 2.01 16.60
N GLY A 79 16.96 1.49 15.46
CA GLY A 79 16.70 0.05 15.28
C GLY A 79 15.40 -0.46 15.92
N ALA A 80 14.69 0.33 16.71
CA ALA A 80 13.35 -0.04 17.18
C ALA A 80 12.33 0.06 16.03
N PRO A 81 11.26 -0.76 16.03
CA PRO A 81 10.20 -0.66 15.03
C PRO A 81 9.50 0.70 15.12
N ILE A 82 9.15 1.27 13.97
CA ILE A 82 8.37 2.51 13.87
C ILE A 82 6.94 2.28 14.37
N ASN A 83 6.38 1.11 14.07
CA ASN A 83 5.09 0.65 14.59
C ASN A 83 5.30 -0.48 15.62
N PRO A 84 5.03 -0.26 16.92
CA PRO A 84 5.21 -1.29 17.96
C PRO A 84 4.42 -2.57 17.73
N ASP A 85 3.26 -2.50 17.07
CA ASP A 85 2.40 -3.66 16.77
C ASP A 85 2.96 -4.52 15.61
N GLU A 86 3.95 -4.00 14.89
CA GLU A 86 4.58 -4.64 13.73
C GLU A 86 6.11 -4.68 13.93
N PRO A 87 6.61 -5.57 14.81
CA PRO A 87 8.03 -5.61 15.22
C PRO A 87 9.01 -5.90 14.08
N ASP A 88 8.53 -6.61 13.05
CA ASP A 88 9.28 -6.90 11.82
C ASP A 88 9.13 -5.81 10.75
N GLY A 89 8.30 -4.79 11.01
CA GLY A 89 8.08 -3.66 10.12
C GLY A 89 9.29 -2.71 10.02
N PRO A 90 9.10 -1.57 9.32
CA PRO A 90 10.14 -0.54 9.21
C PRO A 90 10.68 -0.13 10.58
N LYS A 91 11.99 0.00 10.69
CA LYS A 91 12.69 0.38 11.92
C LYS A 91 13.27 1.78 11.80
N TRP A 92 13.37 2.47 12.92
CA TRP A 92 14.10 3.74 13.00
C TRP A 92 15.53 3.54 12.52
N PRO A 93 16.09 4.48 11.74
CA PRO A 93 17.42 4.35 11.19
C PRO A 93 18.45 4.25 12.32
N THR A 94 19.38 3.30 12.19
CA THR A 94 20.55 3.24 13.06
C THR A 94 21.48 4.38 12.67
N SER A 95 21.84 5.27 13.60
CA SER A 95 22.92 6.24 13.33
C SER A 95 24.18 5.48 12.91
N THR A 96 24.54 5.56 11.64
CA THR A 96 25.88 5.25 11.16
C THR A 96 26.74 6.48 11.45
N ASN A 97 27.61 6.38 12.46
CA ASN A 97 28.72 7.31 12.64
C ASN A 97 29.74 7.16 11.51
#